data_AF-A0A954RAP4-F1
#
_entry.id   AF-A0A954RAP4-F1
#
_cell.length_a   1.000
_cell.length_b   1.000
_cell.length_c   1.000
_cell.angle_alpha   90.00
_cell.angle_beta   90.00
_cell.angle_gamma   90.00
#
_symmetry.space_group_name_H-M   'P 1'
#
loop_
_entity.id
_entity.type
_entity.pdbx_description
1 polymer ?
#
loop_
_entity_poly.entity_id
_entity_poly.type
_entity_poly.pdbx_seq_one_letter_code
_entity_poly.pdbx_strand_id
1 'polypeptide(L)'
;MYQGIITFWPTPIVQVELLDGTKYLGEITRYETYELTTNATESMPPEIASAAMAIMDKNAKPRVDRRLFRTGNFELTQTHFHWVSDFEIGDETEPEWAIVAERLSGGRFYGMPREFAERFPREIADQELRLAKAVTFLQSAPYQLNDEQRAAIADQLAELEPKLASLQEQWEAERRENVERMLGEFGEREIETDQRVDVVLESGETIPLADAQPTQPVVEVQLVRDGAAPAWAGFRKFHGEIRERFHEREHLQKHDSGEIDERMNDARLSVRQAELDFNVIALPAAEELTRLDTQLEALEQAKAEADEAVAAIVELAGKETPLATLAEQLGRSIKVRIDEEMRKPRDRIAELRADLDTLPAPVVKVVDEYLATQSGARRESAEVQQRIERMRDENLRYELRVETVDGTPSQLALDDVVRAYPANQLGLFGKLGVYGSRWIEFLTDKPRDSNNAGGVFPAIWGTVAMTLIMAILVVPFGVLAALYLREY
;
A
#
# COMPACT_ATOMS: atom_id res chain seq x y z
N MET A 1 30.24 -20.30 -10.83
CA MET A 1 30.77 -18.93 -10.64
C MET A 1 30.42 -18.03 -11.83
N TYR A 2 30.75 -18.38 -13.08
CA TYR A 2 30.45 -17.58 -14.29
C TYR A 2 28.96 -17.21 -14.45
N GLN A 3 28.05 -18.18 -14.33
CA GLN A 3 26.60 -17.93 -14.46
C GLN A 3 26.06 -16.99 -13.37
N GLY A 4 26.53 -17.12 -12.12
CA GLY A 4 26.10 -16.23 -11.02
C GLY A 4 26.62 -14.80 -11.12
N ILE A 5 27.76 -14.57 -11.79
CA ILE A 5 28.26 -13.21 -12.07
C ILE A 5 27.35 -12.53 -13.11
N ILE A 6 26.93 -13.26 -14.15
CA ILE A 6 26.08 -12.72 -15.21
C ILE A 6 24.67 -12.40 -14.70
N THR A 7 24.10 -13.24 -13.83
CA THR A 7 22.73 -13.06 -13.31
C THR A 7 22.50 -11.71 -12.62
N PHE A 8 23.49 -11.24 -11.85
CA PHE A 8 23.35 -10.00 -11.09
C PHE A 8 23.91 -8.76 -11.81
N TRP A 9 24.65 -8.95 -12.90
CA TRP A 9 25.25 -7.84 -13.63
C TRP A 9 24.18 -7.02 -14.34
N PRO A 10 24.15 -5.68 -14.19
CA PRO A 10 23.21 -4.84 -14.92
C PRO A 10 23.60 -4.76 -16.40
N THR A 11 22.65 -5.09 -17.27
CA THR A 11 22.78 -4.98 -18.72
C THR A 11 22.16 -3.68 -19.23
N PRO A 12 22.67 -3.12 -20.35
CA PRO A 12 21.98 -2.04 -21.06
C PRO A 12 20.56 -2.45 -21.46
N ILE A 13 19.68 -1.47 -21.58
CA ILE A 13 18.34 -1.66 -22.14
C ILE A 13 18.37 -1.25 -23.60
N VAL A 14 17.86 -2.13 -24.44
CA VAL A 14 17.77 -1.92 -25.89
C VAL A 14 16.30 -1.72 -26.25
N GLN A 15 16.05 -0.72 -27.10
CA GLN A 15 14.79 -0.54 -27.81
C GLN A 15 14.96 -1.03 -29.24
N VAL A 16 14.09 -1.94 -29.68
CA VAL A 16 14.02 -2.39 -31.07
C VAL A 16 12.66 -2.07 -31.66
N GLU A 17 12.65 -1.59 -32.90
CA GLU A 17 11.47 -1.47 -33.75
C GLU A 17 11.59 -2.48 -34.88
N LEU A 18 10.65 -3.41 -34.95
CA LEU A 18 10.62 -4.45 -35.97
C LEU A 18 10.11 -3.90 -37.30
N LEU A 19 10.36 -4.63 -38.39
CA LEU A 19 9.91 -4.26 -39.73
C LEU A 19 8.37 -4.14 -39.86
N ASP A 20 7.61 -4.76 -38.97
CA ASP A 20 6.14 -4.68 -38.90
C ASP A 20 5.63 -3.52 -38.00
N GLY A 21 6.54 -2.74 -37.41
CA GLY A 21 6.24 -1.62 -36.50
C GLY A 21 6.11 -2.02 -35.03
N THR A 22 6.21 -3.31 -34.68
CA THR A 22 6.20 -3.77 -33.28
C THR A 22 7.43 -3.23 -32.55
N LYS A 23 7.25 -2.77 -31.30
CA LYS A 23 8.34 -2.23 -30.48
C LYS A 23 8.58 -3.07 -29.24
N TYR A 24 9.85 -3.25 -28.89
CA TYR A 24 10.25 -3.85 -27.63
C TYR A 24 11.28 -2.99 -26.93
N LEU A 25 11.18 -2.91 -25.60
CA LEU A 25 12.17 -2.28 -24.72
C LEU A 25 12.54 -3.27 -23.63
N GLY A 26 13.81 -3.62 -23.50
CA GLY A 26 14.22 -4.58 -22.48
C GLY A 26 15.69 -4.96 -22.49
N GLU A 27 16.03 -5.90 -21.62
CA GLU A 27 17.39 -6.47 -21.52
C GLU A 27 17.53 -7.68 -22.44
N ILE A 28 18.64 -7.79 -23.16
CA ILE A 28 18.96 -9.00 -23.93
C ILE A 28 19.55 -10.04 -22.96
N THR A 29 18.83 -11.14 -22.77
CA THR A 29 19.18 -12.17 -21.78
C THR A 29 19.82 -13.42 -22.41
N ARG A 30 19.60 -13.65 -23.70
CA ARG A 30 20.12 -14.82 -24.41
C ARG A 30 20.28 -14.53 -25.90
N TYR A 31 21.27 -15.19 -26.49
CA TYR A 31 21.49 -15.26 -27.92
C TYR A 31 21.37 -16.72 -28.37
N GLU A 32 20.78 -16.95 -29.54
CA GLU A 32 20.65 -18.27 -30.13
C GLU A 32 20.73 -18.19 -31.65
N THR A 33 21.52 -19.06 -32.26
CA THR A 33 21.54 -19.23 -33.71
C THR A 33 20.63 -20.38 -34.08
N TYR A 34 19.70 -20.17 -35.01
CA TYR A 34 18.84 -21.22 -35.54
C TYR A 34 18.86 -21.24 -37.07
N GLU A 35 18.39 -22.35 -37.66
CA GLU A 35 18.24 -22.47 -39.11
C GLU A 35 16.82 -22.06 -39.50
N LEU A 36 16.71 -21.07 -40.38
CA LEU A 36 15.44 -20.57 -40.87
C LEU A 36 14.78 -21.61 -41.79
N THR A 37 13.49 -21.86 -41.60
CA THR A 37 12.73 -22.85 -42.39
C THR A 37 11.56 -22.19 -43.10
N THR A 38 11.17 -22.72 -44.25
CA THR A 38 10.06 -22.18 -45.06
C THR A 38 8.76 -22.12 -44.26
N ASN A 39 8.45 -23.18 -43.49
CA ASN A 39 7.25 -23.21 -42.65
C ASN A 39 7.24 -22.10 -41.58
N ALA A 40 8.41 -21.74 -41.02
CA ALA A 40 8.50 -20.66 -40.05
C ALA A 40 8.24 -19.29 -40.70
N THR A 41 8.65 -19.10 -41.96
CA THR A 41 8.42 -17.85 -42.70
C THR A 41 6.96 -17.62 -43.11
N GLU A 42 6.19 -18.70 -43.32
CA GLU A 42 4.77 -18.61 -43.70
C GLU A 42 3.89 -18.04 -42.57
N SER A 43 4.31 -18.20 -41.31
CA SER A 43 3.61 -17.65 -40.14
C SER A 43 4.01 -16.22 -39.76
N MET A 44 4.97 -15.62 -40.47
CA MET A 44 5.48 -14.27 -40.18
C MET A 44 4.65 -13.18 -40.89
N PRO A 45 4.63 -11.94 -40.35
CA PRO A 45 4.11 -10.78 -41.06
C PRO A 45 4.77 -10.60 -42.45
N PRO A 46 4.06 -10.05 -43.45
CA PRO A 46 4.56 -9.97 -44.84
C PRO A 46 5.93 -9.29 -44.99
N GLU A 47 6.18 -8.24 -44.22
CA GLU A 47 7.41 -7.46 -44.21
C GLU A 47 8.59 -8.31 -43.70
N ILE A 48 8.36 -9.03 -42.61
CA ILE A 48 9.33 -9.93 -41.98
C ILE A 48 9.57 -11.17 -42.86
N ALA A 49 8.50 -11.76 -43.41
CA ALA A 49 8.57 -12.92 -44.29
C ALA A 49 9.41 -12.60 -45.54
N SER A 50 9.26 -11.41 -46.10
CA SER A 50 10.05 -10.95 -47.25
C SER A 50 11.55 -10.88 -46.93
N ALA A 51 11.91 -10.33 -45.76
CA ALA A 51 13.30 -10.29 -45.29
C ALA A 51 13.86 -11.70 -45.06
N ALA A 52 13.06 -12.58 -44.46
CA ALA A 52 13.41 -13.96 -44.19
C ALA A 52 13.67 -14.74 -45.51
N MET A 53 12.78 -14.64 -46.49
CA MET A 53 12.93 -15.26 -47.81
C MET A 53 14.20 -14.78 -48.54
N ALA A 54 14.52 -13.49 -48.47
CA ALA A 54 15.73 -12.94 -49.07
C ALA A 54 17.04 -13.55 -48.51
N ILE A 55 17.03 -14.02 -47.26
CA ILE A 55 18.15 -14.73 -46.64
C ILE A 55 18.20 -16.19 -47.11
N MET A 56 17.04 -16.84 -47.22
CA MET A 56 16.92 -18.23 -47.69
C MET A 56 17.35 -18.38 -49.14
N ASP A 57 17.00 -17.42 -50.01
CA ASP A 57 17.37 -17.45 -51.44
C ASP A 57 18.89 -17.38 -51.67
N LYS A 58 19.63 -16.81 -50.72
CA LYS A 58 21.08 -16.62 -50.80
C LYS A 58 21.88 -17.73 -50.14
N ASN A 59 21.28 -18.53 -49.26
CA ASN A 59 21.98 -19.50 -48.42
C ASN A 59 21.25 -20.84 -48.36
N ALA A 60 21.91 -21.91 -48.83
CA ALA A 60 21.36 -23.27 -48.77
C ALA A 60 21.12 -23.81 -47.33
N LYS A 61 21.75 -23.18 -46.33
CA LYS A 61 21.53 -23.41 -44.89
C LYS A 61 21.45 -22.05 -44.19
N PRO A 62 20.30 -21.36 -44.22
CA PRO A 62 20.17 -19.99 -43.75
C PRO A 62 20.18 -19.97 -42.22
N ARG A 63 21.36 -19.86 -41.63
CA ARG A 63 21.53 -19.69 -40.17
C ARG A 63 21.39 -18.22 -39.81
N VAL A 64 20.52 -17.94 -38.86
CA VAL A 64 20.20 -16.60 -38.38
C VAL A 64 20.29 -16.55 -36.87
N ASP A 65 20.69 -15.40 -36.35
CA ASP A 65 20.75 -15.15 -34.92
C ASP A 65 19.43 -14.53 -34.44
N ARG A 66 19.03 -14.92 -33.23
CA ARG A 66 17.92 -14.33 -32.50
C ARG A 66 18.33 -14.00 -31.07
N ARG A 67 17.68 -12.98 -30.54
CA ARG A 67 17.92 -12.43 -29.21
C ARG A 67 16.66 -12.56 -28.36
N LEU A 68 16.84 -12.98 -27.11
CA LEU A 68 15.75 -13.07 -26.13
C LEU A 68 15.69 -11.79 -25.31
N PHE A 69 14.73 -10.94 -25.63
CA PHE A 69 14.44 -9.71 -24.90
C PHE A 69 13.61 -10.02 -23.67
N ARG A 70 14.02 -9.50 -22.51
CA ARG A 70 13.22 -9.47 -21.30
C ARG A 70 12.57 -8.09 -21.18
N THR A 71 11.27 -8.01 -21.42
CA THR A 71 10.51 -6.75 -21.51
C THR A 71 9.77 -6.37 -20.23
N GLY A 72 9.71 -7.26 -19.23
CA GLY A 72 9.34 -7.00 -17.83
C GLY A 72 7.91 -6.58 -17.52
N ASN A 73 7.24 -5.91 -18.44
CA ASN A 73 5.94 -5.27 -18.30
C ASN A 73 4.81 -6.29 -18.49
N PHE A 74 4.84 -7.39 -17.74
CA PHE A 74 3.90 -8.52 -17.90
C PHE A 74 2.44 -8.11 -17.69
N GLU A 75 2.17 -7.18 -16.79
CA GLU A 75 0.82 -6.63 -16.61
C GLU A 75 0.26 -6.04 -17.91
N LEU A 76 1.12 -5.44 -18.74
CA LEU A 76 0.76 -4.81 -20.02
C LEU A 76 0.84 -5.80 -21.20
N THR A 77 1.83 -6.68 -21.20
CA THR A 77 2.20 -7.52 -22.36
C THR A 77 1.82 -8.99 -22.21
N GLN A 78 1.45 -9.43 -21.00
CA GLN A 78 1.14 -10.82 -20.63
C GLN A 78 2.28 -11.83 -20.91
N THR A 79 3.49 -11.35 -21.20
CA THR A 79 4.70 -12.15 -21.34
C THR A 79 5.91 -11.36 -20.87
N HIS A 80 6.91 -12.05 -20.30
CA HIS A 80 8.15 -11.41 -19.87
C HIS A 80 9.24 -11.46 -20.92
N PHE A 81 9.09 -12.28 -21.96
CA PHE A 81 10.15 -12.62 -22.89
C PHE A 81 9.68 -12.69 -24.34
N HIS A 82 10.49 -12.13 -25.24
CA HIS A 82 10.26 -12.15 -26.68
C HIS A 82 11.53 -12.58 -27.40
N TRP A 83 11.42 -13.58 -28.27
CA TRP A 83 12.47 -13.87 -29.24
C TRP A 83 12.29 -12.95 -30.42
N VAL A 84 13.35 -12.23 -30.78
CA VAL A 84 13.41 -11.38 -31.96
C VAL A 84 14.60 -11.82 -32.78
N SER A 85 14.36 -12.18 -34.04
CA SER A 85 15.47 -12.52 -34.95
C SER A 85 16.11 -11.26 -35.49
N ASP A 86 17.43 -11.26 -35.72
CA ASP A 86 18.15 -10.04 -36.09
C ASP A 86 17.70 -9.46 -37.44
N PHE A 87 17.14 -10.29 -38.33
CA PHE A 87 16.58 -9.84 -39.61
C PHE A 87 15.18 -9.20 -39.48
N GLU A 88 14.52 -9.35 -38.33
CA GLU A 88 13.22 -8.72 -38.04
C GLU A 88 13.39 -7.26 -37.62
N ILE A 89 14.59 -6.85 -37.25
CA ILE A 89 14.88 -5.55 -36.63
C ILE A 89 15.10 -4.51 -37.73
N GLY A 90 14.25 -3.48 -37.73
CA GLY A 90 14.38 -2.32 -38.61
C GLY A 90 15.28 -1.25 -38.00
N ASP A 91 15.03 -0.89 -36.74
CA ASP A 91 15.80 0.09 -35.98
C ASP A 91 16.13 -0.42 -34.57
N GLU A 92 17.30 -0.04 -34.07
CA GLU A 92 17.78 -0.41 -32.74
C GLU A 92 18.47 0.79 -32.07
N THR A 93 18.02 1.12 -30.86
CA THR A 93 18.57 2.22 -30.08
C THR A 93 18.77 1.82 -28.62
N GLU A 94 19.63 2.55 -27.92
CA GLU A 94 19.80 2.45 -26.46
C GLU A 94 19.33 3.78 -25.84
N PRO A 95 18.04 3.93 -25.50
CA PRO A 95 17.52 5.19 -24.99
C PRO A 95 18.25 5.59 -23.70
N GLU A 96 18.80 6.81 -23.65
CA GLU A 96 19.62 7.28 -22.51
C GLU A 96 18.89 7.11 -21.17
N TRP A 97 17.59 7.38 -21.14
CA TRP A 97 16.76 7.37 -19.93
C TRP A 97 15.99 6.06 -19.71
N ALA A 98 16.29 4.99 -20.44
CA ALA A 98 15.68 3.70 -20.16
C ALA A 98 16.09 3.23 -18.74
N ILE A 99 15.09 3.03 -17.88
CA ILE A 99 15.29 2.55 -16.50
C ILE A 99 14.90 1.08 -16.35
N VAL A 100 15.61 0.38 -15.47
CA VAL A 100 15.13 -0.86 -14.85
C VAL A 100 14.57 -0.49 -13.49
N ALA A 101 13.32 -0.82 -13.19
CA ALA A 101 12.76 -0.77 -11.85
C ALA A 101 12.48 -2.19 -11.36
N GLU A 102 13.15 -2.61 -10.29
CA GLU A 102 12.94 -3.89 -9.61
C GLU A 102 11.89 -3.67 -8.52
N ARG A 103 10.71 -4.24 -8.71
CA ARG A 103 9.56 -4.04 -7.82
C ARG A 103 9.41 -5.17 -6.81
N LEU A 104 8.69 -4.96 -5.71
CA LEU A 104 8.35 -5.99 -4.72
C LEU A 104 7.39 -7.02 -5.33
N SER A 105 6.48 -6.54 -6.17
CA SER A 105 5.48 -7.33 -6.89
C SER A 105 5.55 -7.11 -8.41
N GLY A 106 5.15 -8.09 -9.20
CA GLY A 106 5.09 -7.96 -10.67
C GLY A 106 6.45 -7.93 -11.40
N GLY A 107 7.55 -8.24 -10.71
CA GLY A 107 8.88 -8.38 -11.31
C GLY A 107 9.54 -7.06 -11.74
N ARG A 108 10.41 -7.13 -12.78
CA ARG A 108 11.10 -5.96 -13.34
C ARG A 108 10.17 -5.16 -14.23
N PHE A 109 10.22 -3.85 -14.13
CA PHE A 109 9.57 -2.91 -15.03
C PHE A 109 10.62 -2.17 -15.88
N TYR A 110 10.31 -1.91 -17.15
CA TYR A 110 11.13 -1.11 -18.06
C TYR A 110 10.32 0.01 -18.69
N GLY A 111 10.92 1.21 -18.73
CA GLY A 111 10.32 2.39 -19.36
C GLY A 111 11.25 3.58 -19.30
N MET A 112 10.77 4.74 -19.74
CA MET A 112 11.47 6.03 -19.59
C MET A 112 10.76 6.87 -18.52
N PRO A 113 11.47 7.44 -17.53
CA PRO A 113 10.88 8.38 -16.60
C PRO A 113 10.37 9.59 -17.38
N ARG A 114 9.15 10.03 -17.06
CA ARG A 114 8.50 11.15 -17.71
C ARG A 114 8.21 12.26 -16.71
N GLU A 115 7.57 11.91 -15.60
CA GLU A 115 7.21 12.86 -14.55
C GLU A 115 7.48 12.26 -13.18
N PHE A 116 7.84 13.12 -12.23
CA PHE A 116 7.79 12.77 -10.81
C PHE A 116 6.85 13.72 -10.08
N ALA A 117 5.84 13.18 -9.42
CA ALA A 117 4.82 13.95 -8.73
C ALA A 117 4.97 13.82 -7.21
N GLU A 118 5.02 14.97 -6.53
CA GLU A 118 4.77 15.08 -5.10
C GLU A 118 3.32 15.55 -4.91
N ARG A 119 2.50 14.72 -4.27
CA ARG A 119 1.07 14.93 -4.07
C ARG A 119 0.83 15.55 -2.70
N PHE A 120 -0.01 16.57 -2.70
CA PHE A 120 -0.45 17.30 -1.52
C PHE A 120 -1.97 17.21 -1.48
N PRO A 121 -2.53 16.18 -0.81
CA PRO A 121 -3.96 16.06 -0.60
C PRO A 121 -4.51 17.33 0.05
N ARG A 122 -5.72 17.72 -0.32
CA ARG A 122 -6.38 18.88 0.28
C ARG A 122 -6.64 18.64 1.75
N GLU A 123 -6.09 19.51 2.59
CA GLU A 123 -6.41 19.52 4.02
C GLU A 123 -7.81 20.14 4.23
N ILE A 124 -8.62 19.49 5.06
CA ILE A 124 -9.95 19.98 5.43
C ILE A 124 -9.80 20.78 6.72
N ALA A 125 -10.01 22.09 6.67
CA ALA A 125 -9.92 22.93 7.84
C ALA A 125 -11.02 22.60 8.88
N ASP A 126 -10.75 22.85 10.16
CA ASP A 126 -11.67 22.53 11.26
C ASP A 126 -13.08 23.11 11.07
N GLN A 127 -13.19 24.31 10.50
CA GLN A 127 -14.48 24.96 10.25
C GLN A 127 -15.25 24.27 9.13
N GLU A 128 -14.58 23.90 8.03
CA GLU A 128 -15.17 23.14 6.93
C GLU A 128 -15.61 21.76 7.40
N LEU A 129 -14.78 21.08 8.19
CA LEU A 129 -15.11 19.78 8.78
C LEU A 129 -16.34 19.89 9.69
N ARG A 130 -16.43 20.93 10.53
CA ARG A 130 -17.59 21.18 11.38
C ARG A 130 -18.87 21.40 10.56
N LEU A 131 -18.81 22.20 9.51
CA LEU A 131 -19.92 22.44 8.58
C LEU A 131 -20.33 21.14 7.86
N ALA A 132 -19.38 20.37 7.35
CA ALA A 132 -19.62 19.08 6.71
C ALA A 132 -20.32 18.11 7.66
N LYS A 133 -19.80 17.94 8.88
CA LYS A 133 -20.42 17.09 9.92
C LYS A 133 -21.86 17.52 10.23
N ALA A 134 -22.09 18.83 10.40
CA ALA A 134 -23.42 19.39 10.65
C ALA A 134 -24.40 19.10 9.52
N VAL A 135 -23.99 19.31 8.27
CA VAL A 135 -24.80 19.05 7.07
C VAL A 135 -25.10 17.55 6.95
N THR A 136 -24.09 16.68 7.04
CA THR A 136 -24.27 15.22 6.95
C THR A 136 -25.19 14.70 8.05
N PHE A 137 -25.03 15.18 9.29
CA PHE A 137 -25.90 14.81 10.40
C PHE A 137 -27.37 15.13 10.10
N LEU A 138 -27.66 16.37 9.68
CA LEU A 138 -29.02 16.82 9.36
C LEU A 138 -29.60 16.10 8.12
N GLN A 139 -28.80 15.84 7.10
CA GLN A 139 -29.22 15.07 5.91
C GLN A 139 -29.54 13.61 6.24
N SER A 140 -28.83 13.02 7.18
CA SER A 140 -29.07 11.66 7.63
C SER A 140 -30.28 11.54 8.57
N ALA A 141 -30.71 12.64 9.19
CA ALA A 141 -31.76 12.66 10.21
C ALA A 141 -33.08 12.00 9.77
N PRO A 142 -33.63 12.23 8.56
CA PRO A 142 -34.86 11.57 8.14
C PRO A 142 -34.76 10.04 8.17
N TYR A 143 -33.61 9.49 7.81
CA TYR A 143 -33.37 8.04 7.78
C TYR A 143 -33.16 7.44 9.17
N GLN A 144 -32.88 8.26 10.18
CA GLN A 144 -32.66 7.83 11.55
C GLN A 144 -33.94 7.81 12.40
N LEU A 145 -35.06 8.31 11.88
CA LEU A 145 -36.33 8.39 12.59
C LEU A 145 -37.30 7.32 12.10
N ASN A 146 -38.07 6.75 13.03
CA ASN A 146 -39.20 5.89 12.69
C ASN A 146 -40.39 6.72 12.15
N ASP A 147 -41.41 6.07 11.60
CA ASP A 147 -42.55 6.75 10.96
C ASP A 147 -43.30 7.68 11.92
N GLU A 148 -43.46 7.29 13.18
CA GLU A 148 -44.15 8.07 14.21
C GLU A 148 -43.37 9.34 14.59
N GLN A 149 -42.07 9.20 14.82
CA GLN A 149 -41.16 10.31 15.10
C GLN A 149 -41.08 11.26 13.91
N ARG A 150 -40.96 10.72 12.69
CA ARG A 150 -40.91 11.52 11.46
C ARG A 150 -42.19 12.31 11.26
N ALA A 151 -43.35 11.73 11.55
CA ALA A 151 -44.63 12.43 11.51
C ALA A 151 -44.72 13.52 12.59
N ALA A 152 -44.22 13.26 13.80
CA ALA A 152 -44.25 14.22 14.91
C ALA A 152 -43.40 15.48 14.67
N ILE A 153 -42.30 15.34 13.91
CA ILE A 153 -41.40 16.46 13.59
C ILE A 153 -41.48 16.91 12.12
N ALA A 154 -42.51 16.47 11.38
CA ALA A 154 -42.62 16.73 9.93
C ALA A 154 -42.64 18.22 9.59
N ASP A 155 -43.39 19.02 10.36
CA ASP A 155 -43.44 20.47 10.19
C ASP A 155 -42.08 21.13 10.48
N GLN A 156 -41.37 20.63 11.50
CA GLN A 156 -40.02 21.10 11.82
C GLN A 156 -39.03 20.74 10.71
N LEU A 157 -39.11 19.52 10.15
CA LEU A 157 -38.30 19.07 9.02
C LEU A 157 -38.54 19.94 7.77
N ALA A 158 -39.77 20.36 7.51
CA ALA A 158 -40.08 21.27 6.41
C ALA A 158 -39.49 22.68 6.64
N GLU A 159 -39.51 23.17 7.88
CA GLU A 159 -38.87 24.45 8.24
C GLU A 159 -37.33 24.40 8.25
N LEU A 160 -36.73 23.21 8.30
CA LEU A 160 -35.29 23.01 8.22
C LEU A 160 -34.74 23.10 6.81
N GLU A 161 -35.48 22.66 5.80
CA GLU A 161 -35.00 22.59 4.42
C GLU A 161 -34.28 23.88 3.98
N PRO A 162 -34.84 25.11 4.20
CA PRO A 162 -34.11 26.34 3.87
C PRO A 162 -32.89 26.61 4.75
N LYS A 163 -32.86 26.14 6.01
CA LYS A 163 -31.71 26.30 6.91
C LYS A 163 -30.58 25.34 6.57
N LEU A 164 -30.92 24.12 6.20
CA LEU A 164 -29.98 23.13 5.68
C LEU A 164 -29.35 23.65 4.38
N ALA A 165 -30.14 24.22 3.47
CA ALA A 165 -29.63 24.87 2.28
C ALA A 165 -28.66 26.01 2.61
N SER A 166 -28.95 26.82 3.63
CA SER A 166 -28.04 27.88 4.09
C SER A 166 -26.74 27.32 4.69
N LEU A 167 -26.79 26.25 5.49
CA LEU A 167 -25.58 25.59 6.00
C LEU A 167 -24.76 24.94 4.88
N GLN A 168 -25.40 24.36 3.87
CA GLN A 168 -24.74 23.85 2.68
C GLN A 168 -24.03 24.97 1.91
N GLU A 169 -24.67 26.13 1.77
CA GLU A 169 -24.06 27.30 1.14
C GLU A 169 -22.84 27.81 1.94
N GLN A 170 -22.93 27.82 3.28
CA GLN A 170 -21.80 28.15 4.15
C GLN A 170 -20.67 27.13 4.02
N TRP A 171 -21.00 25.83 4.00
CA TRP A 171 -20.02 24.76 3.80
C TRP A 171 -19.29 24.93 2.47
N GLU A 172 -20.03 25.15 1.38
CA GLU A 172 -19.44 25.38 0.06
C GLU A 172 -18.62 26.68 0.01
N ALA A 173 -19.04 27.74 0.72
CA ALA A 173 -18.28 28.98 0.81
C ALA A 173 -16.94 28.77 1.55
N GLU A 174 -16.97 28.10 2.70
CA GLU A 174 -15.78 27.76 3.49
C GLU A 174 -14.83 26.87 2.69
N ARG A 175 -15.38 25.83 2.03
CA ARG A 175 -14.63 24.96 1.14
C ARG A 175 -13.95 25.75 0.02
N ARG A 176 -14.66 26.69 -0.62
CA ARG A 176 -14.07 27.57 -1.65
C ARG A 176 -12.94 28.42 -1.10
N GLU A 177 -13.11 29.02 0.09
CA GLU A 177 -12.05 29.83 0.71
C GLU A 177 -10.82 28.98 1.04
N ASN A 178 -11.02 27.76 1.55
CA ASN A 178 -9.92 26.84 1.84
C ASN A 178 -9.18 26.40 0.57
N VAL A 179 -9.92 26.12 -0.51
CA VAL A 179 -9.31 25.83 -1.81
C VAL A 179 -8.56 27.06 -2.33
N GLU A 180 -9.14 28.26 -2.26
CA GLU A 180 -8.47 29.50 -2.68
C GLU A 180 -7.16 29.71 -1.91
N ARG A 181 -7.17 29.50 -0.59
CA ARG A 181 -5.97 29.57 0.24
C ARG A 181 -4.91 28.56 -0.18
N MET A 182 -5.30 27.30 -0.37
CA MET A 182 -4.40 26.24 -0.83
C MET A 182 -3.80 26.60 -2.21
N LEU A 183 -4.62 26.98 -3.18
CA LEU A 183 -4.15 27.36 -4.51
C LEU A 183 -3.22 28.58 -4.46
N GLY A 184 -3.53 29.57 -3.61
CA GLY A 184 -2.70 30.76 -3.37
C GLY A 184 -1.32 30.42 -2.79
N GLU A 185 -1.27 29.54 -1.78
CA GLU A 185 -0.01 29.07 -1.17
C GLU A 185 0.91 28.42 -2.20
N PHE A 186 0.35 27.61 -3.12
CA PHE A 186 1.12 27.01 -4.20
C PHE A 186 1.45 27.99 -5.33
N GLY A 187 0.64 29.03 -5.53
CA GLY A 187 0.89 30.09 -6.52
C GLY A 187 2.02 31.03 -6.13
N GLU A 188 2.23 31.26 -4.83
CA GLU A 188 3.32 32.09 -4.29
C GLU A 188 4.61 31.30 -4.02
N ARG A 189 4.55 29.97 -4.09
CA ARG A 189 5.67 29.08 -3.81
C ARG A 189 6.78 29.24 -4.85
N GLU A 190 8.02 29.38 -4.38
CA GLU A 190 9.18 29.32 -5.26
C GLU A 190 9.34 27.88 -5.77
N ILE A 191 9.14 27.68 -7.08
CA ILE A 191 9.29 26.40 -7.76
C ILE A 191 10.54 26.40 -8.63
N GLU A 192 11.18 25.24 -8.74
CA GLU A 192 12.33 25.06 -9.63
C GLU A 192 11.87 25.21 -11.11
N THR A 193 12.78 25.62 -12.00
CA THR A 193 12.44 25.87 -13.41
C THR A 193 11.96 24.64 -14.18
N ASP A 194 12.24 23.45 -13.67
CA ASP A 194 11.83 22.14 -14.19
C ASP A 194 10.59 21.57 -13.48
N GLN A 195 9.97 22.36 -12.61
CA GLN A 195 8.74 22.00 -11.91
C GLN A 195 7.54 22.79 -12.46
N ARG A 196 6.39 22.15 -12.39
CA ARG A 196 5.09 22.80 -12.56
C ARG A 196 4.15 22.38 -11.44
N VAL A 197 3.11 23.19 -11.24
CA VAL A 197 2.06 22.90 -10.26
C VAL A 197 0.80 22.52 -11.01
N ASP A 198 0.34 21.30 -10.78
CA ASP A 198 -0.89 20.76 -11.34
C ASP A 198 -1.92 20.57 -10.22
N VAL A 199 -3.20 20.71 -10.53
CA VAL A 199 -4.33 20.56 -9.61
C VAL A 199 -5.17 19.40 -10.08
N VAL A 200 -5.50 18.48 -9.18
CA VAL A 200 -6.33 17.33 -9.48
C VAL A 200 -7.73 17.56 -8.95
N LEU A 201 -8.71 17.32 -9.82
CA LEU A 201 -10.13 17.40 -9.52
C LEU A 201 -10.68 16.04 -9.11
N GLU A 202 -11.83 16.03 -8.44
CA GLU A 202 -12.54 14.81 -8.05
C GLU A 202 -12.89 13.89 -9.23
N SER A 203 -12.99 14.46 -10.44
CA SER A 203 -13.15 13.69 -11.70
C SER A 203 -11.93 12.85 -12.08
N GLY A 204 -10.78 13.07 -11.44
CA GLY A 204 -9.47 12.56 -11.83
C GLY A 204 -8.77 13.40 -12.90
N GLU A 205 -9.41 14.46 -13.40
CA GLU A 205 -8.79 15.41 -14.33
C GLU A 205 -7.68 16.20 -13.63
N THR A 206 -6.56 16.37 -14.33
CA THR A 206 -5.41 17.15 -13.87
C THR A 206 -5.27 18.39 -14.74
N ILE A 207 -5.31 19.57 -14.12
CA ILE A 207 -5.24 20.88 -14.80
C ILE A 207 -4.07 21.72 -14.26
N PRO A 208 -3.47 22.61 -15.05
CA PRO A 208 -2.46 23.54 -14.54
C PRO A 208 -3.04 24.44 -13.43
N LEU A 209 -2.22 24.82 -12.44
CA LEU A 209 -2.64 25.73 -11.37
C LEU A 209 -3.23 27.05 -11.90
N ALA A 210 -2.73 27.56 -13.03
CA ALA A 210 -3.23 28.79 -13.64
C ALA A 210 -4.69 28.70 -14.12
N ASP A 211 -5.17 27.50 -14.42
CA ASP A 211 -6.53 27.23 -14.91
C ASP A 211 -7.47 26.80 -13.76
N ALA A 212 -6.93 26.54 -12.57
CA ALA A 212 -7.68 26.10 -11.42
C ALA A 212 -8.51 27.22 -10.80
N GLN A 213 -9.73 26.90 -10.41
CA GLN A 213 -10.67 27.83 -9.78
C GLN A 213 -11.13 27.30 -8.42
N PRO A 214 -11.29 28.15 -7.40
CA PRO A 214 -11.73 27.72 -6.07
C PRO A 214 -13.10 27.03 -6.05
N THR A 215 -13.95 27.30 -7.04
CA THR A 215 -15.28 26.69 -7.22
C THR A 215 -15.23 25.24 -7.67
N GLN A 216 -14.09 24.75 -8.16
CA GLN A 216 -13.95 23.38 -8.66
C GLN A 216 -13.84 22.35 -7.53
N PRO A 217 -14.17 21.07 -7.80
CA PRO A 217 -14.01 19.98 -6.85
C PRO A 217 -12.53 19.57 -6.71
N VAL A 218 -11.66 20.46 -6.22
CA VAL A 218 -10.23 20.18 -6.00
C VAL A 218 -10.05 19.15 -4.88
N VAL A 219 -9.25 18.12 -5.15
CA VAL A 219 -8.92 17.05 -4.20
C VAL A 219 -7.46 17.04 -3.77
N GLU A 220 -6.55 17.46 -4.65
CA GLU A 220 -5.13 17.57 -4.33
C GLU A 220 -4.41 18.54 -5.28
N VAL A 221 -3.23 18.98 -4.85
CA VAL A 221 -2.26 19.71 -5.67
C VAL A 221 -1.02 18.84 -5.85
N GLN A 222 -0.43 18.84 -7.04
CA GLN A 222 0.77 18.08 -7.38
C GLN A 222 1.90 19.04 -7.77
N LEU A 223 3.08 18.85 -7.17
CA LEU A 223 4.33 19.40 -7.71
C LEU A 223 4.92 18.37 -8.67
N VAL A 224 4.93 18.69 -9.95
CA VAL A 224 5.34 17.78 -11.02
C VAL A 224 6.68 18.24 -11.59
N ARG A 225 7.68 17.37 -11.51
CA ARG A 225 8.96 17.51 -12.24
C ARG A 225 8.80 16.88 -13.60
N ASP A 226 8.83 17.70 -14.65
CA ASP A 226 8.58 17.24 -16.02
C ASP A 226 9.88 16.95 -16.77
N GLY A 227 9.89 15.86 -17.51
CA GLY A 227 11.05 15.35 -18.24
C GLY A 227 11.86 14.33 -17.46
N ALA A 228 12.59 13.51 -18.22
CA ALA A 228 13.28 12.34 -17.69
C ALA A 228 14.32 12.66 -16.60
N ALA A 229 15.14 13.69 -16.80
CA ALA A 229 16.19 14.05 -15.84
C ALA A 229 15.62 14.65 -14.54
N PRO A 230 14.69 15.63 -14.57
CA PRO A 230 13.98 16.12 -13.38
C PRO A 230 13.21 15.03 -12.65
N ALA A 231 12.47 14.18 -13.38
CA ALA A 231 11.71 13.08 -12.79
C ALA A 231 12.63 12.10 -12.04
N TRP A 232 13.76 11.74 -12.66
CA TRP A 232 14.75 10.87 -12.04
C TRP A 232 15.44 11.52 -10.82
N ALA A 233 15.66 12.83 -10.86
CA ALA A 233 16.17 13.57 -9.70
C ALA A 233 15.19 13.52 -8.51
N GLY A 234 13.89 13.68 -8.78
CA GLY A 234 12.82 13.48 -7.79
C GLY A 234 12.84 12.07 -7.19
N PHE A 235 12.89 11.03 -8.02
CA PHE A 235 13.01 9.65 -7.56
C PHE A 235 14.21 9.46 -6.62
N ARG A 236 15.42 9.88 -7.03
CA ARG A 236 16.63 9.72 -6.21
C ARG A 236 16.57 10.50 -4.90
N LYS A 237 15.87 11.63 -4.86
CA LYS A 237 15.73 12.47 -3.68
C LYS A 237 14.89 11.79 -2.60
N PHE A 238 13.77 11.15 -2.98
CA PHE A 238 12.77 10.66 -2.02
C PHE A 238 12.76 9.14 -1.83
N HIS A 239 13.24 8.36 -2.82
CA HIS A 239 13.17 6.90 -2.77
C HIS A 239 13.81 6.28 -1.52
N GLY A 240 14.95 6.80 -1.08
CA GLY A 240 15.63 6.31 0.13
C GLY A 240 14.76 6.45 1.39
N GLU A 241 14.21 7.63 1.64
CA GLU A 241 13.36 7.90 2.81
C GLU A 241 12.06 7.07 2.75
N ILE A 242 11.45 6.95 1.57
CA ILE A 242 10.24 6.12 1.36
C ILE A 242 10.53 4.65 1.69
N ARG A 243 11.71 4.15 1.30
CA ARG A 243 12.16 2.79 1.62
C ARG A 243 12.41 2.60 3.11
N GLU A 244 12.97 3.59 3.79
CA GLU A 244 13.13 3.56 5.25
C GLU A 244 11.76 3.45 5.95
N ARG A 245 10.78 4.30 5.57
CA ARG A 245 9.41 4.23 6.10
C ARG A 245 8.72 2.90 5.76
N PHE A 246 8.95 2.35 4.56
CA PHE A 246 8.47 1.03 4.18
C PHE A 246 9.03 -0.06 5.12
N HIS A 247 10.33 -0.03 5.40
CA HIS A 247 10.96 -1.00 6.30
C HIS A 247 10.49 -0.86 7.75
N GLU A 248 10.28 0.37 8.22
CA GLU A 248 9.70 0.65 9.54
C GLU A 248 8.26 0.12 9.64
N ARG A 249 7.44 0.34 8.61
CA ARG A 249 6.09 -0.22 8.52
C ARG A 249 6.10 -1.75 8.56
N GLU A 250 7.00 -2.38 7.80
CA GLU A 250 7.15 -3.84 7.79
C GLU A 250 7.63 -4.37 9.15
N HIS A 251 8.44 -3.61 9.89
CA HIS A 251 8.84 -3.97 11.25
C HIS A 251 7.63 -3.94 12.18
N LEU A 252 6.86 -2.84 12.17
CA LEU A 252 5.64 -2.70 12.98
C LEU A 252 4.67 -3.87 12.75
N GLN A 253 4.46 -4.25 11.50
CA GLN A 253 3.55 -5.35 11.15
C GLN A 253 4.05 -6.73 11.56
N LYS A 254 5.38 -6.95 11.58
CA LYS A 254 5.96 -8.28 11.84
C LYS A 254 6.31 -8.49 13.31
N HIS A 255 6.80 -7.45 13.97
CA HIS A 255 7.34 -7.53 15.32
C HIS A 255 6.33 -7.00 16.31
N ASP A 256 5.97 -5.72 16.22
CA ASP A 256 5.09 -5.08 17.21
C ASP A 256 3.69 -5.73 17.21
N SER A 257 3.05 -5.89 16.04
CA SER A 257 1.78 -6.63 15.95
C SER A 257 1.91 -8.09 16.37
N GLY A 258 3.04 -8.74 16.05
CA GLY A 258 3.30 -10.13 16.42
C GLY A 258 3.44 -10.35 17.92
N GLU A 259 4.12 -9.43 18.62
CA GLU A 259 4.28 -9.45 20.08
C GLU A 259 2.94 -9.23 20.80
N ILE A 260 2.07 -8.37 20.26
CA ILE A 260 0.71 -8.18 20.77
C ILE A 260 -0.09 -9.47 20.61
N ASP A 261 -0.06 -10.09 19.42
CA ASP A 261 -0.78 -11.34 19.14
C ASP A 261 -0.30 -12.48 20.04
N GLU A 262 1.02 -12.61 20.24
CA GLU A 262 1.62 -13.60 21.14
C GLU A 262 1.14 -13.38 22.59
N ARG A 263 1.18 -12.13 23.08
CA ARG A 263 0.72 -11.78 24.43
C ARG A 263 -0.77 -12.09 24.64
N MET A 264 -1.61 -11.81 23.64
CA MET A 264 -3.03 -12.15 23.67
C MET A 264 -3.25 -13.66 23.69
N ASN A 265 -2.48 -14.41 22.90
CA ASN A 265 -2.55 -15.86 22.86
C ASN A 265 -2.08 -16.49 24.19
N ASP A 266 -1.00 -15.99 24.79
CA ASP A 266 -0.50 -16.46 26.09
C ASP A 266 -1.50 -16.23 27.21
N ALA A 267 -2.16 -15.06 27.23
CA ALA A 267 -3.23 -14.77 28.17
C ALA A 267 -4.41 -15.74 27.98
N ARG A 268 -4.79 -16.03 26.73
CA ARG A 268 -5.84 -17.01 26.42
C ARG A 268 -5.47 -18.43 26.87
N LEU A 269 -4.22 -18.86 26.62
CA LEU A 269 -3.72 -20.16 27.05
C LEU A 269 -3.67 -20.27 28.58
N SER A 270 -3.37 -19.18 29.28
CA SER A 270 -3.42 -19.12 30.75
C SER A 270 -4.82 -19.40 31.27
N VAL A 271 -5.86 -18.84 30.66
CA VAL A 271 -7.27 -19.16 31.01
C VAL A 271 -7.56 -20.63 30.73
N ARG A 272 -7.13 -21.18 29.58
CA ARG A 272 -7.30 -22.60 29.26
C ARG A 272 -6.61 -23.52 30.28
N GLN A 273 -5.40 -23.17 30.72
CA GLN A 273 -4.70 -23.93 31.75
C GLN A 273 -5.47 -23.91 33.07
N ALA A 274 -5.99 -22.75 33.48
CA ALA A 274 -6.80 -22.64 34.70
C ALA A 274 -8.12 -23.43 34.61
N GLU A 275 -8.78 -23.45 33.44
CA GLU A 275 -9.94 -24.31 33.20
C GLU A 275 -9.63 -25.80 33.44
N LEU A 276 -8.47 -26.27 32.96
CA LEU A 276 -8.04 -27.66 33.13
C LEU A 276 -7.69 -27.98 34.60
N ASP A 277 -6.95 -27.09 35.27
CA ASP A 277 -6.49 -27.30 36.65
C ASP A 277 -7.66 -27.36 37.64
N PHE A 278 -8.72 -26.59 37.40
CA PHE A 278 -9.89 -26.49 38.27
C PHE A 278 -11.13 -27.23 37.74
N ASN A 279 -11.04 -27.83 36.54
CA ASN A 279 -12.14 -28.52 35.86
C ASN A 279 -13.40 -27.63 35.72
N VAL A 280 -13.23 -26.42 35.20
CA VAL A 280 -14.29 -25.43 34.97
C VAL A 280 -14.26 -24.92 33.53
N ILE A 281 -15.27 -24.14 33.13
CA ILE A 281 -15.34 -23.48 31.82
C ILE A 281 -15.51 -21.98 32.05
N ALA A 282 -14.57 -21.18 31.54
CA ALA A 282 -14.49 -19.73 31.75
C ALA A 282 -14.15 -18.96 30.46
N LEU A 283 -13.35 -19.53 29.55
CA LEU A 283 -12.88 -18.83 28.36
C LEU A 283 -14.02 -18.38 27.43
N PRO A 284 -15.05 -19.19 27.12
CA PRO A 284 -16.14 -18.73 26.25
C PRO A 284 -16.85 -17.49 26.79
N ALA A 285 -17.04 -17.41 28.12
CA ALA A 285 -17.61 -16.25 28.78
C ALA A 285 -16.67 -15.03 28.70
N ALA A 286 -15.37 -15.22 28.90
CA ALA A 286 -14.37 -14.17 28.79
C ALA A 286 -14.22 -13.63 27.35
N GLU A 287 -14.28 -14.49 26.34
CA GLU A 287 -14.30 -14.12 24.92
C GLU A 287 -15.59 -13.35 24.58
N GLU A 288 -16.75 -13.81 25.08
CA GLU A 288 -18.02 -13.10 24.90
C GLU A 288 -17.99 -11.70 25.55
N LEU A 289 -17.43 -11.57 26.77
CA LEU A 289 -17.22 -10.29 27.43
C LEU A 289 -16.37 -9.34 26.57
N THR A 290 -15.23 -9.83 26.06
CA THR A 290 -14.34 -9.04 25.19
C THR A 290 -15.08 -8.48 23.97
N ARG A 291 -15.90 -9.32 23.32
CA ARG A 291 -16.71 -8.94 22.16
C ARG A 291 -17.79 -7.91 22.51
N LEU A 292 -18.50 -8.12 23.62
CA LEU A 292 -19.56 -7.21 24.08
C LEU A 292 -18.99 -5.85 24.50
N ASP A 293 -17.81 -5.83 25.14
CA ASP A 293 -17.11 -4.59 25.47
C ASP A 293 -16.73 -3.80 24.20
N THR A 294 -16.18 -4.45 23.16
CA THR A 294 -15.91 -3.77 21.87
C THR A 294 -17.20 -3.20 21.26
N GLN A 295 -18.30 -3.97 21.33
CA GLN A 295 -19.59 -3.51 20.82
C GLN A 295 -20.09 -2.28 21.59
N LEU A 296 -19.95 -2.25 22.91
CA LEU A 296 -20.33 -1.10 23.73
C LEU A 296 -19.44 0.12 23.47
N GLU A 297 -18.12 -0.08 23.28
CA GLU A 297 -17.20 1.00 22.92
C GLU A 297 -17.59 1.66 21.58
N ALA A 298 -17.94 0.87 20.57
CA ALA A 298 -18.41 1.38 19.28
C ALA A 298 -19.73 2.17 19.40
N LEU A 299 -20.66 1.71 20.25
CA LEU A 299 -21.92 2.41 20.52
C LEU A 299 -21.69 3.72 21.30
N GLU A 300 -20.77 3.75 22.26
CA GLU A 300 -20.38 4.98 22.96
C GLU A 300 -19.68 5.97 22.01
N GLN A 301 -18.86 5.49 21.07
CA GLN A 301 -18.26 6.33 20.05
C GLN A 301 -19.34 6.98 19.15
N ALA A 302 -20.32 6.21 18.68
CA ALA A 302 -21.44 6.75 17.91
C ALA A 302 -22.25 7.80 18.70
N LYS A 303 -22.36 7.62 20.04
CA LYS A 303 -22.97 8.60 20.94
C LYS A 303 -22.17 9.91 20.98
N ALA A 304 -20.85 9.81 21.08
CA ALA A 304 -19.95 10.94 21.09
C ALA A 304 -19.95 11.70 19.75
N GLU A 305 -19.99 10.99 18.62
CA GLU A 305 -20.11 11.58 17.28
C GLU A 305 -21.42 12.37 17.12
N ALA A 306 -22.53 11.85 17.66
CA ALA A 306 -23.80 12.57 17.68
C ALA A 306 -23.72 13.84 18.55
N ASP A 307 -23.10 13.77 19.73
CA ASP A 307 -22.90 14.94 20.60
C ASP A 307 -22.00 15.99 19.93
N GLU A 308 -20.94 15.58 19.23
CA GLU A 308 -20.06 16.46 18.47
C GLU A 308 -20.81 17.16 17.33
N ALA A 309 -21.61 16.42 16.56
CA ALA A 309 -22.40 16.98 15.47
C ALA A 309 -23.45 17.99 15.98
N VAL A 310 -24.13 17.68 17.09
CA VAL A 310 -25.07 18.61 17.73
C VAL A 310 -24.35 19.85 18.23
N ALA A 311 -23.20 19.70 18.89
CA ALA A 311 -22.40 20.83 19.36
C ALA A 311 -21.99 21.75 18.20
N ALA A 312 -21.53 21.17 17.08
CA ALA A 312 -21.20 21.92 15.87
C ALA A 312 -22.41 22.69 15.32
N ILE A 313 -23.60 22.06 15.25
CA ILE A 313 -24.81 22.74 14.79
C ILE A 313 -25.22 23.88 15.73
N VAL A 314 -25.15 23.67 17.04
CA VAL A 314 -25.47 24.69 18.05
C VAL A 314 -24.52 25.88 17.96
N GLU A 315 -23.24 25.64 17.74
CA GLU A 315 -22.23 26.69 17.54
C GLU A 315 -22.47 27.48 16.25
N LEU A 316 -22.75 26.79 15.15
CA LEU A 316 -22.97 27.40 13.82
C LEU A 316 -24.30 28.17 13.73
N ALA A 317 -25.38 27.60 14.26
CA ALA A 317 -26.72 28.16 14.15
C ALA A 317 -27.07 29.13 15.29
N GLY A 318 -26.38 29.02 16.43
CA GLY A 318 -26.75 29.71 17.66
C GLY A 318 -27.79 28.95 18.48
N LYS A 319 -27.60 28.98 19.81
CA LYS A 319 -28.31 28.13 20.79
C LYS A 319 -29.83 28.29 20.82
N GLU A 320 -30.35 29.49 20.55
CA GLU A 320 -31.79 29.79 20.64
C GLU A 320 -32.53 29.62 19.30
N THR A 321 -31.93 28.89 18.34
CA THR A 321 -32.56 28.68 17.04
C THR A 321 -33.38 27.39 16.98
N PRO A 322 -34.42 27.33 16.11
CA PRO A 322 -35.16 26.09 15.88
C PRO A 322 -34.27 24.97 15.33
N LEU A 323 -33.17 25.31 14.65
CA LEU A 323 -32.20 24.36 14.11
C LEU A 323 -31.38 23.70 15.24
N ALA A 324 -30.86 24.49 16.17
CA ALA A 324 -30.21 23.99 17.38
C ALA A 324 -31.17 23.12 18.22
N THR A 325 -32.41 23.58 18.41
CA THR A 325 -33.45 22.84 19.15
C THR A 325 -33.71 21.47 18.53
N LEU A 326 -33.84 21.41 17.21
CA LEU A 326 -34.05 20.15 16.52
C LEU A 326 -32.80 19.26 16.57
N ALA A 327 -31.61 19.81 16.34
CA ALA A 327 -30.37 19.04 16.45
C ALA A 327 -30.25 18.39 17.84
N GLU A 328 -30.56 19.12 18.91
CA GLU A 328 -30.62 18.55 20.27
C GLU A 328 -31.71 17.48 20.43
N GLN A 329 -32.89 17.65 19.81
CA GLN A 329 -33.94 16.63 19.81
C GLN A 329 -33.51 15.35 19.08
N LEU A 330 -32.87 15.49 17.91
CA LEU A 330 -32.33 14.39 17.12
C LEU A 330 -31.19 13.69 17.87
N GLY A 331 -30.22 14.44 18.39
CA GLY A 331 -29.15 13.92 19.22
C GLY A 331 -29.68 13.16 20.42
N ARG A 332 -30.67 13.70 21.15
CA ARG A 332 -31.36 12.96 22.22
C ARG A 332 -32.00 11.68 21.73
N SER A 333 -32.74 11.71 20.62
CA SER A 333 -33.40 10.53 20.05
C SER A 333 -32.40 9.42 19.69
N ILE A 334 -31.31 9.79 19.00
CA ILE A 334 -30.20 8.87 18.66
C ILE A 334 -29.61 8.27 19.92
N LYS A 335 -29.31 9.10 20.93
CA LYS A 335 -28.74 8.66 22.21
C LYS A 335 -29.67 7.72 22.97
N VAL A 336 -30.98 7.99 23.00
CA VAL A 336 -31.97 7.09 23.62
C VAL A 336 -31.98 5.74 22.90
N ARG A 337 -32.02 5.73 21.56
CA ARG A 337 -31.96 4.48 20.79
C ARG A 337 -30.66 3.71 21.05
N ILE A 338 -29.52 4.38 21.05
CA ILE A 338 -28.22 3.77 21.37
C ILE A 338 -28.25 3.21 22.79
N ASP A 339 -28.74 3.96 23.78
CA ASP A 339 -28.86 3.49 25.17
C ASP A 339 -29.79 2.25 25.29
N GLU A 340 -30.86 2.18 24.49
CA GLU A 340 -31.71 1.00 24.37
C GLU A 340 -30.97 -0.20 23.74
N GLU A 341 -30.22 0.03 22.66
CA GLU A 341 -29.38 -0.99 22.02
C GLU A 341 -28.29 -1.52 22.96
N MET A 342 -27.70 -0.65 23.79
CA MET A 342 -26.68 -0.99 24.79
C MET A 342 -27.24 -1.79 25.97
N ARG A 343 -28.56 -1.75 26.22
CA ARG A 343 -29.16 -2.42 27.38
C ARG A 343 -28.90 -3.93 27.38
N LYS A 344 -29.18 -4.61 26.27
CA LYS A 344 -28.97 -6.07 26.17
C LYS A 344 -27.49 -6.47 26.37
N PRO A 345 -26.51 -5.86 25.68
CA PRO A 345 -25.10 -6.09 25.96
C PRO A 345 -24.69 -5.80 27.40
N ARG A 346 -25.17 -4.70 28.01
CA ARG A 346 -24.87 -4.37 29.41
C ARG A 346 -25.41 -5.41 30.38
N ASP A 347 -26.67 -5.83 30.22
CA ASP A 347 -27.28 -6.87 31.03
C ASP A 347 -26.53 -8.20 30.88
N ARG A 348 -26.14 -8.56 29.65
CA ARG A 348 -25.36 -9.78 29.37
C ARG A 348 -23.95 -9.72 29.97
N ILE A 349 -23.27 -8.58 29.91
CA ILE A 349 -21.97 -8.39 30.58
C ILE A 349 -22.11 -8.59 32.09
N ALA A 350 -23.15 -8.02 32.71
CA ALA A 350 -23.39 -8.17 34.14
C ALA A 350 -23.66 -9.63 34.53
N GLU A 351 -24.45 -10.36 33.72
CA GLU A 351 -24.69 -11.80 33.89
C GLU A 351 -23.39 -12.62 33.79
N LEU A 352 -22.61 -12.42 32.72
CA LEU A 352 -21.36 -13.14 32.50
C LEU A 352 -20.33 -12.87 33.61
N ARG A 353 -20.23 -11.63 34.09
CA ARG A 353 -19.35 -11.29 35.22
C ARG A 353 -19.80 -11.98 36.51
N ALA A 354 -21.11 -11.97 36.80
CA ALA A 354 -21.65 -12.66 37.96
C ALA A 354 -21.39 -14.18 37.91
N ASP A 355 -21.54 -14.81 36.74
CA ASP A 355 -21.23 -16.23 36.55
C ASP A 355 -19.74 -16.52 36.77
N LEU A 356 -18.85 -15.69 36.20
CA LEU A 356 -17.41 -15.81 36.39
C LEU A 356 -16.99 -15.64 37.85
N ASP A 357 -17.61 -14.72 38.59
CA ASP A 357 -17.35 -14.48 40.02
C ASP A 357 -17.68 -15.70 40.90
N THR A 358 -18.49 -16.66 40.41
CA THR A 358 -18.76 -17.92 41.13
C THR A 358 -17.62 -18.95 41.03
N LEU A 359 -16.67 -18.74 40.11
CA LEU A 359 -15.57 -19.65 39.86
C LEU A 359 -14.50 -19.57 40.96
N PRO A 360 -13.60 -20.56 41.08
CA PRO A 360 -12.50 -20.50 42.01
C PRO A 360 -11.66 -19.23 41.83
N ALA A 361 -11.27 -18.58 42.93
CA ALA A 361 -10.52 -17.31 42.91
C ALA A 361 -9.27 -17.32 42.00
N PRO A 362 -8.49 -18.41 41.87
CA PRO A 362 -7.40 -18.48 40.90
C PRO A 362 -7.85 -18.36 39.43
N VAL A 363 -9.02 -18.92 39.09
CA VAL A 363 -9.59 -18.83 37.73
C VAL A 363 -10.07 -17.41 37.46
N VAL A 364 -10.79 -16.79 38.40
CA VAL A 364 -11.26 -15.41 38.29
C VAL A 364 -10.10 -14.45 38.03
N LYS A 365 -9.00 -14.57 38.80
CA LYS A 365 -7.80 -13.75 38.62
C LYS A 365 -7.21 -13.86 37.22
N VAL A 366 -7.11 -15.07 36.67
CA VAL A 366 -6.56 -15.29 35.32
C VAL A 366 -7.50 -14.75 34.23
N VAL A 367 -8.82 -14.85 34.44
CA VAL A 367 -9.81 -14.23 33.54
C VAL A 367 -9.72 -12.71 33.57
N ASP A 368 -9.57 -12.09 34.74
CA ASP A 368 -9.37 -10.64 34.86
C ASP A 368 -8.08 -10.19 34.18
N GLU A 369 -6.99 -10.93 34.35
CA GLU A 369 -5.71 -10.69 33.65
C GLU A 369 -5.86 -10.83 32.13
N TYR A 370 -6.63 -11.81 31.66
CA TYR A 370 -6.96 -11.97 30.25
C TYR A 370 -7.76 -10.77 29.72
N LEU A 371 -8.83 -10.35 30.39
CA LEU A 371 -9.65 -9.21 29.99
C LEU A 371 -8.84 -7.90 29.98
N ALA A 372 -8.00 -7.69 30.99
CA ALA A 372 -7.07 -6.55 31.03
C ALA A 372 -6.09 -6.58 29.85
N THR A 373 -5.50 -7.74 29.57
CA THR A 373 -4.59 -7.94 28.42
C THR A 373 -5.28 -7.66 27.09
N GLN A 374 -6.50 -8.17 26.90
CA GLN A 374 -7.30 -7.92 25.69
C GLN A 374 -7.63 -6.43 25.50
N SER A 375 -7.94 -5.71 26.58
CA SER A 375 -8.20 -4.26 26.50
C SER A 375 -6.93 -3.43 26.20
N GLY A 376 -5.80 -3.78 26.82
CA GLY A 376 -4.51 -3.13 26.57
C GLY A 376 -4.00 -3.37 25.15
N ALA A 377 -4.03 -4.62 24.71
CA ALA A 377 -3.65 -5.03 23.36
C ALA A 377 -4.49 -4.32 22.28
N ARG A 378 -5.81 -4.15 22.49
CA ARG A 378 -6.66 -3.39 21.57
C ARG A 378 -6.20 -1.94 21.38
N ARG A 379 -5.82 -1.25 22.45
CA ARG A 379 -5.33 0.14 22.38
C ARG A 379 -3.97 0.22 21.69
N GLU A 380 -3.05 -0.67 22.07
CA GLU A 380 -1.71 -0.75 21.46
C GLU A 380 -1.80 -1.06 19.96
N SER A 381 -2.64 -2.02 19.57
CA SER A 381 -2.90 -2.34 18.16
C SER A 381 -3.49 -1.16 17.39
N ALA A 382 -4.39 -0.38 17.99
CA ALA A 382 -4.94 0.82 17.36
C ALA A 382 -3.86 1.88 17.11
N GLU A 383 -2.96 2.09 18.07
CA GLU A 383 -1.83 3.02 17.93
C GLU A 383 -0.84 2.56 16.84
N VAL A 384 -0.48 1.27 16.84
CA VAL A 384 0.39 0.68 15.81
C VAL A 384 -0.24 0.79 14.42
N GLN A 385 -1.55 0.49 14.31
CA GLN A 385 -2.29 0.60 13.06
C GLN A 385 -2.32 2.04 12.54
N GLN A 386 -2.58 3.02 13.41
CA GLN A 386 -2.55 4.44 13.04
C GLN A 386 -1.17 4.89 12.54
N ARG A 387 -0.08 4.39 13.17
CA ARG A 387 1.29 4.67 12.72
C ARG A 387 1.58 4.06 11.35
N ILE A 388 1.12 2.83 11.12
CA ILE A 388 1.23 2.14 9.82
C ILE A 388 0.50 2.92 8.73
N GLU A 389 -0.73 3.38 9.00
CA GLU A 389 -1.53 4.16 8.06
C GLU A 389 -0.87 5.49 7.74
N ARG A 390 -0.38 6.22 8.74
CA ARG A 390 0.37 7.47 8.54
C ARG A 390 1.58 7.28 7.63
N MET A 391 2.36 6.21 7.82
CA MET A 391 3.52 5.91 6.97
C MET A 391 3.12 5.55 5.55
N ARG A 392 1.99 4.84 5.38
CA ARG A 392 1.44 4.51 4.06
C ARG A 392 1.00 5.78 3.34
N ASP A 393 0.21 6.63 3.98
CA ASP A 393 -0.31 7.87 3.39
C ASP A 393 0.83 8.81 3.01
N GLU A 394 1.85 8.93 3.87
CA GLU A 394 3.02 9.74 3.58
C GLU A 394 3.84 9.20 2.40
N ASN A 395 3.91 7.88 2.20
CA ASN A 395 4.57 7.28 1.05
C ASN A 395 3.76 7.43 -0.24
N LEU A 396 2.42 7.37 -0.17
CA LEU A 396 1.53 7.56 -1.32
C LEU A 396 1.60 8.97 -1.93
N ARG A 397 2.23 9.91 -1.23
CA ARG A 397 2.50 11.27 -1.75
C ARG A 397 3.49 11.29 -2.90
N TYR A 398 4.26 10.23 -3.14
CA TYR A 398 5.33 10.25 -4.13
C TYR A 398 5.08 9.23 -5.24
N GLU A 399 5.13 9.70 -6.48
CA GLU A 399 4.83 8.89 -7.66
C GLU A 399 5.84 9.15 -8.77
N LEU A 400 6.37 8.08 -9.37
CA LEU A 400 7.16 8.17 -10.59
C LEU A 400 6.30 7.71 -11.77
N ARG A 401 6.01 8.62 -12.70
CA ARG A 401 5.33 8.30 -13.95
C ARG A 401 6.35 7.98 -15.02
N VAL A 402 6.16 6.85 -15.66
CA VAL A 402 7.05 6.26 -16.64
C VAL A 402 6.28 5.99 -17.92
N GLU A 403 6.90 6.22 -19.06
CA GLU A 403 6.36 5.92 -20.37
C GLU A 403 6.93 4.58 -20.85
N THR A 404 6.06 3.69 -21.31
CA THR A 404 6.48 2.44 -21.93
C THR A 404 6.87 2.65 -23.39
N VAL A 405 7.42 1.62 -24.03
CA VAL A 405 7.85 1.68 -25.43
C VAL A 405 6.72 2.02 -26.41
N ASP A 406 5.48 1.68 -26.05
CA ASP A 406 4.28 1.95 -26.84
C ASP A 406 3.67 3.34 -26.56
N GLY A 407 4.34 4.16 -25.75
CA GLY A 407 3.85 5.48 -25.33
C GLY A 407 2.76 5.43 -24.25
N THR A 408 2.55 4.26 -23.63
CA THR A 408 1.55 4.12 -22.56
C THR A 408 2.14 4.67 -21.25
N PRO A 409 1.47 5.62 -20.59
CA PRO A 409 1.89 6.05 -19.26
C PRO A 409 1.60 4.95 -18.23
N SER A 410 2.55 4.72 -17.33
CA SER A 410 2.43 3.82 -16.20
C SER A 410 2.92 4.53 -14.93
N GLN A 411 2.28 4.25 -13.81
CA GLN A 411 2.57 4.87 -12.52
C GLN A 411 3.31 3.85 -11.65
N LEU A 412 4.48 4.22 -11.13
CA LEU A 412 5.25 3.42 -10.20
C LEU A 412 5.15 4.03 -8.81
N ALA A 413 4.53 3.31 -7.89
CA ALA A 413 4.57 3.62 -6.47
C ALA A 413 5.99 3.36 -5.94
N LEU A 414 6.57 4.34 -5.27
CA LEU A 414 7.99 4.28 -4.87
C LEU A 414 8.26 3.26 -3.76
N ASP A 415 7.26 2.94 -2.94
CA ASP A 415 7.36 1.93 -1.89
C ASP A 415 7.45 0.50 -2.45
N ASP A 416 6.81 0.25 -3.60
CA ASP A 416 6.93 -1.00 -4.37
C ASP A 416 8.27 -1.12 -5.11
N VAL A 417 8.94 -0.03 -5.46
CA VAL A 417 10.26 -0.09 -6.12
C VAL A 417 11.35 -0.42 -5.09
N VAL A 418 11.98 -1.59 -5.19
CA VAL A 418 13.14 -1.96 -4.34
C VAL A 418 14.41 -1.26 -4.82
N ARG A 419 14.61 -1.21 -6.13
CA ARG A 419 15.79 -0.63 -6.76
C ARG A 419 15.40 -0.16 -8.15
N ALA A 420 15.81 1.05 -8.53
CA ALA A 420 15.75 1.46 -9.93
C ALA A 420 17.05 2.13 -10.37
N TYR A 421 17.36 2.04 -11.67
CA TYR A 421 18.54 2.70 -12.25
C TYR A 421 18.37 2.93 -13.77
N PRO A 422 18.93 4.04 -14.33
CA PRO A 422 18.99 4.27 -15.76
C PRO A 422 20.10 3.41 -16.37
N ALA A 423 19.73 2.30 -17.00
CA ALA A 423 20.67 1.23 -17.38
C ALA A 423 21.77 1.72 -18.33
N ASN A 424 21.40 2.61 -19.26
CA ASN A 424 22.27 3.08 -20.34
C ASN A 424 23.19 4.23 -19.91
N GLN A 425 22.95 4.83 -18.73
CA GLN A 425 23.83 5.84 -18.14
C GLN A 425 24.86 5.26 -17.15
N LEU A 426 24.77 3.96 -16.83
CA LEU A 426 25.67 3.34 -15.86
C LEU A 426 27.08 3.17 -16.42
N GLY A 427 28.02 3.95 -15.89
CA GLY A 427 29.45 3.65 -15.99
C GLY A 427 29.86 2.42 -15.19
N LEU A 428 31.12 2.00 -15.29
CA LEU A 428 31.64 0.78 -14.65
C LEU A 428 31.39 0.73 -13.13
N PHE A 429 31.64 1.83 -12.43
CA PHE A 429 31.41 1.92 -10.98
C PHE A 429 29.93 1.83 -10.61
N GLY A 430 29.04 2.42 -11.42
CA GLY A 430 27.59 2.29 -11.25
C GLY A 430 27.14 0.84 -11.40
N LYS A 431 27.66 0.13 -12.43
CA LYS A 431 27.36 -1.29 -12.63
C LYS A 431 27.84 -2.15 -11.46
N LEU A 432 29.04 -1.89 -10.94
CA LEU A 432 29.57 -2.57 -9.74
C LEU A 432 28.73 -2.31 -8.49
N GLY A 433 28.23 -1.07 -8.31
CA GLY A 433 27.36 -0.72 -7.20
C GLY A 433 26.03 -1.49 -7.23
N VAL A 434 25.37 -1.53 -8.40
CA VAL A 434 24.14 -2.30 -8.59
C VAL A 434 24.39 -3.80 -8.35
N TYR A 435 25.47 -4.34 -8.93
CA TYR A 435 25.86 -5.73 -8.74
C TYR A 435 26.06 -6.08 -7.26
N GLY A 436 26.83 -5.27 -6.52
CA GLY A 436 27.05 -5.47 -5.09
C GLY A 436 25.77 -5.39 -4.27
N SER A 437 24.88 -4.43 -4.60
CA SER A 437 23.60 -4.28 -3.92
C SER A 437 22.67 -5.49 -4.13
N ARG A 438 22.61 -6.06 -5.34
CA ARG A 438 21.87 -7.30 -5.63
C ARG A 438 22.42 -8.49 -4.87
N TRP A 439 23.74 -8.58 -4.73
CA TRP A 439 24.39 -9.65 -3.96
C TRP A 439 24.08 -9.58 -2.47
N ILE A 440 24.16 -8.38 -1.89
CA ILE A 440 23.82 -8.16 -0.49
C ILE A 440 22.36 -8.55 -0.27
N GLU A 441 21.45 -8.01 -1.08
CA GLU A 441 20.03 -8.34 -1.02
C GLU A 441 19.79 -9.85 -1.13
N PHE A 442 20.43 -10.52 -2.08
CA PHE A 442 20.29 -11.96 -2.26
C PHE A 442 20.72 -12.75 -1.01
N LEU A 443 21.76 -12.31 -0.30
CA LEU A 443 22.27 -13.00 0.88
C LEU A 443 21.49 -12.67 2.15
N THR A 444 20.97 -11.44 2.29
CA THR A 444 20.42 -10.94 3.55
C THR A 444 18.90 -10.86 3.58
N ASP A 445 18.26 -10.72 2.41
CA ASP A 445 16.82 -10.50 2.34
C ASP A 445 16.03 -11.82 2.29
N LYS A 446 14.72 -11.74 2.52
CA LYS A 446 13.79 -12.87 2.40
C LYS A 446 13.42 -13.11 0.93
N PRO A 447 13.01 -14.33 0.55
CA PRO A 447 12.53 -14.59 -0.80
C PRO A 447 11.21 -13.86 -1.03
N ARG A 448 11.03 -13.35 -2.26
CA ARG A 448 9.81 -12.65 -2.72
C ARG A 448 9.41 -13.16 -4.10
N ASP A 449 8.21 -12.79 -4.54
CA ASP A 449 7.66 -13.12 -5.86
C ASP A 449 7.75 -14.63 -6.20
N SER A 450 7.15 -15.47 -5.35
CA SER A 450 7.18 -16.95 -5.49
C SER A 450 8.59 -17.56 -5.59
N ASN A 451 9.56 -17.01 -4.85
CA ASN A 451 10.99 -17.37 -4.87
C ASN A 451 11.72 -17.03 -6.19
N ASN A 452 11.15 -16.17 -7.04
CA ASN A 452 11.80 -15.70 -8.27
C ASN A 452 12.62 -14.41 -8.06
N ALA A 453 12.48 -13.74 -6.91
CA ALA A 453 13.22 -12.54 -6.55
C ALA A 453 13.56 -12.49 -5.04
N GLY A 454 14.37 -11.51 -4.63
CA GLY A 454 14.80 -11.33 -3.24
C GLY A 454 15.94 -12.25 -2.81
N GLY A 455 16.04 -12.51 -1.52
CA GLY A 455 17.14 -13.25 -0.93
C GLY A 455 16.81 -14.66 -0.45
N VAL A 456 17.85 -15.36 0.01
CA VAL A 456 17.82 -16.75 0.44
C VAL A 456 18.14 -16.91 1.94
N PHE A 457 18.09 -15.81 2.70
CA PHE A 457 18.59 -15.73 4.06
C PHE A 457 18.05 -16.82 5.01
N PRO A 458 16.72 -17.08 5.10
CA PRO A 458 16.20 -18.11 6.01
C PRO A 458 16.75 -19.52 5.70
N ALA A 459 16.96 -19.85 4.41
CA ALA A 459 17.43 -21.17 3.98
C ALA A 459 18.93 -21.36 4.26
N ILE A 460 19.75 -20.35 3.95
CA ILE A 460 21.19 -20.39 4.24
C ILE A 460 21.41 -20.45 5.74
N TRP A 461 20.75 -19.59 6.51
CA TRP A 461 20.89 -19.57 7.97
C TRP A 461 20.48 -20.89 8.59
N GLY A 462 19.36 -21.48 8.16
CA GLY A 462 18.92 -22.79 8.66
C GLY A 462 19.96 -23.89 8.42
N THR A 463 20.56 -23.94 7.23
CA THR A 463 21.57 -24.95 6.90
C THR A 463 22.87 -24.72 7.66
N VAL A 464 23.32 -23.46 7.76
CA VAL A 464 24.53 -23.10 8.52
C VAL A 464 24.34 -23.40 10.01
N ALA A 465 23.22 -22.99 10.60
CA ALA A 465 22.88 -23.27 11.99
C ALA A 465 22.83 -24.78 12.26
N MET A 466 22.15 -25.57 11.41
CA MET A 466 22.11 -27.03 11.54
C MET A 466 23.50 -27.67 11.42
N THR A 467 24.33 -27.17 10.49
CA THR A 467 25.70 -27.67 10.32
C THR A 467 26.57 -27.33 11.52
N LEU A 468 26.46 -26.12 12.07
CA LEU A 468 27.18 -25.70 13.27
C LEU A 468 26.72 -26.45 14.51
N ILE A 469 25.41 -26.63 14.69
CA ILE A 469 24.83 -27.43 15.78
C ILE A 469 25.35 -28.87 15.69
N MET A 470 25.31 -29.49 14.50
CA MET A 470 25.89 -30.83 14.31
C MET A 470 27.39 -30.85 14.59
N ALA A 471 28.16 -29.88 14.12
CA ALA A 471 29.60 -29.83 14.39
C ALA A 471 29.90 -29.69 15.89
N ILE A 472 29.21 -28.78 16.59
CA ILE A 472 29.41 -28.52 18.02
C ILE A 472 28.95 -29.70 18.88
N LEU A 473 27.85 -30.37 18.53
CA LEU A 473 27.35 -31.52 19.30
C LEU A 473 28.10 -32.81 18.94
N VAL A 474 28.24 -33.14 17.66
CA VAL A 474 28.76 -34.44 17.21
C VAL A 474 30.26 -34.57 17.43
N VAL A 475 31.05 -33.50 17.24
CA VAL A 475 32.52 -33.60 17.36
C VAL A 475 32.96 -33.96 18.78
N PRO A 476 32.48 -33.31 19.86
CA PRO A 476 32.83 -33.70 21.22
C PRO A 476 32.40 -35.13 21.56
N PHE A 477 31.19 -35.55 21.17
CA PHE A 477 30.75 -36.93 21.37
C PHE A 477 31.63 -37.93 20.62
N GLY A 478 32.03 -37.62 19.38
CA GLY A 478 32.96 -38.43 18.60
C GLY A 478 34.34 -38.54 19.24
N VAL A 479 34.88 -37.43 19.75
CA VAL A 479 36.16 -37.42 20.47
C VAL A 479 36.08 -38.19 21.78
N LEU A 480 35.00 -38.04 22.56
CA LEU A 480 34.77 -38.80 23.79
C LEU A 480 34.67 -40.31 23.53
N ALA A 481 33.94 -40.71 22.49
CA ALA A 481 33.83 -42.12 22.10
C ALA A 481 35.19 -42.70 21.66
N ALA A 482 35.98 -41.93 20.91
CA ALA A 482 37.32 -42.34 20.48
C ALA A 482 38.31 -42.46 21.65
N LEU A 483 38.23 -41.57 22.65
CA LEU A 483 39.00 -41.68 23.89
C LEU A 483 38.55 -42.89 24.71
N TYR A 484 37.25 -43.12 24.85
CA TYR A 484 36.71 -44.25 25.59
C TYR A 484 37.18 -45.60 25.00
N LEU A 485 37.10 -45.78 23.68
CA LEU A 485 37.57 -46.99 22.98
C LEU A 485 39.11 -47.15 22.99
N ARG A 486 39.85 -46.12 23.38
CA ARG A 486 41.31 -46.19 23.52
C ARG A 486 41.71 -46.53 24.95
N GLU A 487 40.93 -46.09 25.94
CA GLU A 487 41.18 -46.33 27.37
C GLU A 487 40.63 -47.67 27.86
N TYR A 488 39.62 -48.22 27.18
CA TYR A 488 39.00 -49.53 27.45
C TYR A 488 39.02 -50.39 26.19
#